data_AF-A0A955L8H7-F1
#
_entry.id   AF-A0A955L8H7-F1
#
_cell.length_a   1.000
_cell.length_b   1.000
_cell.length_c   1.000
_cell.angle_alpha   90.00
_cell.angle_beta   90.00
_cell.angle_gamma   90.00
#
_symmetry.space_group_name_H-M   'P 1'
#
loop_
_entity.id
_entity.type
_entity.pdbx_description
1 polymer ?
#
loop_
_entity_poly.entity_id
_entity_poly.type
_entity_poly.pdbx_seq_one_letter_code
_entity_poly.pdbx_strand_id
1 'polypeptide(L)' 'MDAITITSTGLTYVCDECKNENIIPDGTKVGDVVECEFCGIEYRVATIDENGNHTLELLEEEK' A
#
# COMPACT_ATOMS: atom_id res chain seq x y z
N MET A 1 3.08 -6.05 17.85
CA MET A 1 3.83 -5.92 16.59
C MET A 1 3.29 -4.68 15.95
N ASP A 2 4.14 -3.68 15.71
CA ASP A 2 3.74 -2.47 15.01
C ASP A 2 3.41 -2.85 13.57
N ALA A 3 2.22 -2.50 13.08
CA ALA A 3 1.83 -2.74 11.70
C ALA A 3 2.78 -1.95 10.77
N ILE A 4 3.33 -2.60 9.75
CA ILE A 4 4.21 -1.94 8.79
C ILE A 4 3.33 -1.06 7.88
N THR A 5 3.52 0.25 7.95
CA THR A 5 2.81 1.22 7.10
C THR A 5 3.76 1.92 6.14
N ILE A 6 3.36 2.05 4.88
CA ILE A 6 4.05 2.84 3.86
C ILE A 6 3.13 3.95 3.35
N THR A 7 3.72 5.06 2.90
CA THR A 7 2.99 6.19 2.35
C THR A 7 3.32 6.35 0.88
N SER A 8 2.29 6.39 0.03
CA SER A 8 2.44 6.69 -1.38
C SER A 8 2.61 8.19 -1.62
N THR A 9 3.22 8.55 -2.75
CA THR A 9 3.19 9.89 -3.32
C THR A 9 2.21 9.87 -4.49
N GLY A 10 1.01 10.43 -4.30
CA GLY A 10 -0.11 10.22 -5.22
C GLY A 10 -0.48 8.73 -5.33
N LEU A 11 -0.45 8.20 -6.56
CA LEU A 11 -0.69 6.78 -6.83
C LEU A 11 0.58 5.91 -6.76
N THR A 12 1.77 6.50 -6.62
CA THR A 12 3.02 5.74 -6.65
C THR A 12 3.50 5.43 -5.23
N TYR A 13 3.82 4.17 -4.95
CA TYR A 13 4.37 3.75 -3.65
C TYR A 13 5.58 2.85 -3.83
N VAL A 14 6.45 2.79 -2.81
CA VAL A 14 7.58 1.86 -2.78
C VAL A 14 7.24 0.73 -1.82
N CYS A 15 7.20 -0.50 -2.33
CA CYS A 15 6.97 -1.70 -1.52
C CYS A 15 8.07 -1.82 -0.45
N ASP A 16 7.71 -2.03 0.82
CA ASP A 16 8.72 -2.14 1.88
C ASP A 16 9.54 -3.43 1.76
N GLU A 17 8.96 -4.48 1.20
CA GLU A 17 9.57 -5.81 1.19
C GLU A 17 10.54 -6.00 0.03
N CYS A 18 10.11 -5.70 -1.20
CA CYS A 18 10.94 -5.86 -2.39
C CYS A 18 11.63 -4.56 -2.84
N LYS A 19 11.34 -3.43 -2.19
CA LYS A 19 11.86 -2.09 -2.51
C LYS A 19 11.63 -1.64 -3.97
N ASN A 20 10.67 -2.26 -4.66
CA ASN A 20 10.26 -1.86 -6.02
C ASN A 20 9.14 -0.81 -5.95
N GLU A 21 9.17 0.11 -6.91
CA GLU A 21 8.09 1.08 -7.13
C GLU A 21 6.87 0.38 -7.74
N ASN A 22 5.69 0.67 -7.18
CA ASN A 22 4.40 0.13 -7.58
C ASN A 22 3.39 1.27 -7.75
N ILE A 23 2.31 0.97 -8.48
CA ILE A 23 1.23 1.92 -8.75
C ILE A 23 -0.06 1.42 -8.12
N ILE A 24 -0.71 2.28 -7.34
CA ILE A 24 -2.05 2.10 -6.80
C ILE A 24 -3.04 2.24 -7.96
N PRO A 25 -3.98 1.30 -8.15
CA PRO A 25 -5.02 1.41 -9.17
C PRO A 25 -5.82 2.72 -9.04
N ASP A 26 -6.18 3.31 -10.17
CA ASP A 26 -7.05 4.49 -10.15
C ASP A 26 -8.45 4.10 -9.61
N GLY A 27 -9.01 4.95 -8.75
CA GLY A 27 -10.30 4.70 -8.11
C GLY A 27 -10.25 3.83 -6.84
N THR A 28 -9.06 3.44 -6.38
CA THR A 28 -8.86 2.81 -5.06
C THR A 28 -9.40 3.68 -3.93
N LYS A 29 -10.04 3.06 -2.95
CA LYS A 29 -10.64 3.72 -1.79
C LYS A 29 -10.04 3.19 -0.50
N VAL A 30 -10.25 3.94 0.58
CA VAL A 30 -9.94 3.47 1.93
C VAL A 30 -10.65 2.13 2.19
N GLY A 31 -9.88 1.15 2.64
CA GLY A 31 -10.32 -0.21 2.91
C GLY A 31 -10.04 -1.21 1.79
N ASP A 32 -9.74 -0.76 0.57
CA ASP A 32 -9.34 -1.64 -0.53
C ASP A 32 -7.97 -2.27 -0.28
N VAL A 33 -7.72 -3.39 -0.95
CA VAL A 33 -6.44 -4.11 -0.93
C VAL A 33 -5.71 -3.89 -2.24
N VAL A 34 -4.44 -3.56 -2.15
CA VAL A 34 -3.52 -3.40 -3.28
C VAL A 34 -2.42 -4.46 -3.16
N GLU A 35 -2.20 -5.22 -4.22
CA GLU A 35 -1.14 -6.22 -4.29
C GLU A 35 0.09 -5.61 -4.99
N CYS A 36 1.28 -5.87 -4.44
CA CYS A 36 2.53 -5.53 -5.09
C CYS A 36 2.80 -6.53 -6.23
N GLU A 37 2.84 -6.04 -7.47
CA GLU A 37 2.99 -6.87 -8.68
C GLU A 37 4.34 -7.64 -8.75
N PHE A 38 5.32 -7.23 -7.95
CA PHE A 38 6.68 -7.80 -7.96
C PHE A 38 6.87 -8.93 -6.95
N CYS A 39 6.26 -8.83 -5.77
CA CYS A 39 6.46 -9.79 -4.68
C CYS A 39 5.17 -10.46 -4.19
N GLY A 40 4.01 -10.03 -4.69
CA GLY A 40 2.70 -10.59 -4.35
C GLY A 40 2.19 -10.19 -2.98
N ILE A 41 2.83 -9.21 -2.32
CA ILE A 41 2.42 -8.77 -0.99
C ILE A 41 1.23 -7.85 -1.06
N GLU A 42 0.27 -8.11 -0.19
CA GLU A 42 -0.97 -7.35 -0.09
C GLU A 42 -0.85 -6.24 0.95
N TYR A 43 -1.29 -5.04 0.58
CA TYR A 43 -1.41 -3.90 1.46
C TYR A 43 -2.85 -3.41 1.47
N ARG A 44 -3.34 -3.01 2.64
CA ARG A 44 -4.65 -2.38 2.78
C ARG A 44 -4.52 -0.86 2.78
N VAL A 45 -5.38 -0.17 2.05
CA VAL A 45 -5.43 1.30 2.09
C VAL A 45 -6.08 1.74 3.41
N ALA A 46 -5.27 2.25 4.33
CA ALA A 46 -5.71 2.71 5.65
C ALA A 46 -6.34 4.10 5.59
N THR A 47 -5.70 5.05 4.90
CA THR A 47 -6.17 6.43 4.76
C THR A 47 -5.74 7.03 3.42
N ILE A 48 -6.48 8.04 2.96
CA ILE A 48 -6.13 8.86 1.80
C ILE A 48 -6.18 10.32 2.25
N ASP A 49 -5.07 11.03 2.09
CA ASP A 49 -4.91 12.43 2.49
C ASP A 49 -5.47 13.41 1.45
N GLU A 50 -5.66 14.68 1.81
CA GLU A 50 -6.15 15.74 0.92
C GLU A 50 -5.26 15.98 -0.31
N ASN A 51 -3.99 15.57 -0.24
CA ASN A 51 -3.03 15.61 -1.34
C ASN A 51 -3.11 14.39 -2.30
N GLY A 52 -4.00 13.43 -2.03
CA GLY A 52 -4.12 12.19 -2.79
C GLY A 52 -3.05 11.14 -2.46
N ASN A 53 -2.34 11.30 -1.35
CA ASN A 53 -1.39 10.31 -0.83
C ASN A 53 -2.15 9.23 -0.06
N HIS A 54 -1.77 7.97 -0.25
CA HIS A 54 -2.40 6.81 0.36
C HIS A 54 -1.47 6.24 1.42
N THR A 55 -1.99 6.00 2.62
CA THR A 55 -1.31 5.19 3.63
C THR A 55 -1.72 3.76 3.42
N LEU A 56 -0.74 2.90 3.16
CA LEU A 56 -0.92 1.48 2.93
C LEU A 56 -0.38 0.72 4.14
N GLU A 57 -1.16 -0.22 4.66
CA GLU A 57 -0.84 -1.04 5.82
C GLU A 57 -0.62 -2.47 5.35
N LEU A 58 0.55 -3.03 5.64
CA LEU A 58 0.93 -4.38 5.22
C LEU A 58 -0.03 -5.41 5.84
N LEU A 59 -0.64 -6.24 5.00
CA LEU A 59 -1.41 -7.39 5.44
C LEU A 59 -0.43 -8.56 5.59
N GLU A 60 0.16 -8.71 6.78
CA GLU A 60 0.89 -9.94 7.11
C GLU A 60 -0.11 -11.10 7.24
N GLU A 61 0.03 -12.14 6.41
CA GLU A 61 -0.59 -13.43 6.69
C GLU A 61 0.09 -14.00 7.95
N GLU A 62 -0.59 -13.93 9.10
CA GLU A 62 -0.21 -14.67 10.29
C GLU A 62 -0.05 -16.17 9.91
N LYS A 63 1.17 -16.69 10.04
CA LYS A 63 1.47 -18.11 9.88
C LYS A 63 1.59 -18.82 11.23
#